data_AF-A0A7V6NIN8-F1
#
_entry.id   AF-A0A7V6NIN8-F1
#
_cell.length_a   1.000
_cell.length_b   1.000
_cell.length_c   1.000
_cell.angle_alpha   90.00
_cell.angle_beta   90.00
_cell.angle_gamma   90.00
#
_symmetry.space_group_name_H-M   'P 1'
#
loop_
_entity.id
_entity.type
_entity.pdbx_description
1 polymer ?
#
loop_
_entity_poly.entity_id
_entity_poly.type
_entity_poly.pdbx_seq_one_letter_code
_entity_poly.pdbx_strand_id
1 'polypeptide(L)'
;MSGLFIVAHLKGWFDRETPVVLNKKSGLVNIERKGIAYSVASNTAIRAGDQFKTKAGAKAEFLIGDTSILKLGANSIIEFVSIDSQTIVELKKGELLLQQPRPNANTSVKLGAVEIKQQTGSLLVNAYESTKTVMALSGTVAIADDKLTHSLNSGEVAFLLDTQGHQYEIEIRELEAETLSNDQLQQLLVLSDDSSTCLTKEEIQEVVSKRTQEVDLARKVSPTNNVKFSSETGESLTPAQEGVIGAYCTLEIRCDSILDNKEKLKPEKEKYVPDDGIVLSSQKLRLEPSETAFDVLKKACSTAGIQLEYSWTPIYNSYYVEGINHLYEFDCGFESGWTYKVNGWFPNYGSSVKALQNGDVVVWVYTCDGIGGDSDD
;
A
#
# COMPACT_ATOMS: atom_id res chain seq x y z
N MET A 1 52.93 -13.30 -6.82
CA MET A 1 52.42 -13.50 -5.45
C MET A 1 51.55 -12.30 -5.10
N SER A 2 50.24 -12.43 -5.35
CA SER A 2 49.22 -11.43 -5.06
C SER A 2 48.73 -11.63 -3.64
N GLY A 3 48.87 -10.61 -2.78
CA GLY A 3 48.44 -10.65 -1.39
C GLY A 3 46.91 -10.57 -1.29
N LEU A 4 46.33 -11.56 -0.62
CA LEU A 4 44.92 -11.59 -0.23
C LEU A 4 44.77 -10.74 1.04
N PHE A 5 44.08 -9.61 0.96
CA PHE A 5 43.68 -8.84 2.14
C PHE A 5 42.41 -9.47 2.73
N ILE A 6 42.56 -10.27 3.78
CA ILE A 6 41.45 -10.68 4.65
C ILE A 6 41.25 -9.54 5.66
N VAL A 7 40.14 -8.81 5.55
CA VAL A 7 39.72 -7.87 6.59
C VAL A 7 39.06 -8.68 7.70
N ALA A 8 39.86 -9.10 8.68
CA ALA A 8 39.36 -9.69 9.91
C ALA A 8 38.56 -8.64 10.70
N HIS A 9 37.32 -8.97 11.05
CA HIS A 9 36.49 -8.17 11.95
C HIS A 9 37.17 -8.07 13.33
N LEU A 10 37.82 -6.94 13.62
CA LEU A 10 38.19 -6.58 14.99
C LEU A 10 36.93 -6.06 15.70
N LYS A 11 36.17 -6.97 16.33
CA LYS A 11 35.11 -6.64 17.30
C LYS A 11 35.73 -5.83 18.45
N GLY A 12 35.30 -4.59 18.65
CA GLY A 12 35.71 -3.78 19.78
C GLY A 12 35.11 -4.30 21.09
N TRP A 13 35.87 -4.22 22.19
CA TRP A 13 35.51 -4.69 23.54
C TRP A 13 34.23 -4.04 24.12
N PHE A 14 33.71 -2.96 23.53
CA PHE A 14 32.59 -2.17 24.07
C PHE A 14 31.23 -2.37 23.39
N ASP A 15 31.14 -3.19 22.35
CA ASP A 15 29.85 -3.46 21.71
C ASP A 15 29.11 -4.56 22.47
N ARG A 16 28.15 -4.18 23.32
CA ARG A 16 27.08 -5.12 23.69
C ARG A 16 26.46 -5.63 22.38
N GLU A 17 26.41 -6.94 22.19
CA GLU A 17 25.72 -7.52 21.03
C GLU A 17 24.28 -7.02 21.05
N THR A 18 23.94 -6.18 20.07
CA THR A 18 22.55 -5.75 19.90
C THR A 18 21.77 -6.96 19.37
N PRO A 19 20.58 -7.24 19.90
CA PRO A 19 19.75 -8.31 19.37
C PRO A 19 19.12 -7.91 18.03
N VAL A 20 19.29 -6.68 17.54
CA VAL A 20 18.69 -6.25 16.28
C VAL A 20 19.72 -5.59 15.36
N VAL A 21 19.77 -6.09 14.11
CA VAL A 21 20.67 -5.57 13.06
C VAL A 21 19.86 -5.33 11.79
N LEU A 22 20.11 -4.20 11.11
CA LEU A 22 19.64 -4.00 9.74
C LEU A 22 20.41 -4.95 8.81
N ASN A 23 19.84 -6.08 8.45
CA ASN A 23 20.47 -7.14 7.67
C ASN A 23 20.63 -6.72 6.20
N LYS A 24 19.53 -6.32 5.56
CA LYS A 24 19.50 -5.96 4.13
C LYS A 24 18.67 -4.71 3.91
N LYS A 25 18.98 -4.01 2.82
CA LYS A 25 18.17 -2.91 2.32
C LYS A 25 18.30 -2.78 0.81
N SER A 26 17.28 -2.22 0.18
CA SER A 26 17.32 -1.73 -1.19
C SER A 26 16.74 -0.32 -1.24
N GLY A 27 17.22 0.50 -2.18
CA GLY A 27 16.81 1.90 -2.29
C GLY A 27 17.27 2.77 -1.12
N LEU A 28 16.59 3.92 -0.96
CA LEU A 28 16.91 4.92 0.04
C LEU A 28 16.19 4.62 1.36
N VAL A 29 16.98 4.19 2.34
CA VAL A 29 16.56 3.98 3.74
C VAL A 29 17.33 4.95 4.61
N ASN A 30 16.60 5.72 5.41
CA ASN A 30 17.17 6.66 6.36
C ASN A 30 16.91 6.17 7.79
N ILE A 31 17.88 6.42 8.66
CA ILE A 31 17.75 6.26 10.10
C ILE A 31 17.79 7.65 10.73
N GLU A 32 16.95 7.89 11.73
CA GLU A 32 17.09 9.00 12.67
C GLU A 32 17.49 8.45 14.04
N ARG A 33 18.63 8.90 14.54
CA ARG A 33 19.17 8.48 15.83
C ARG A 33 19.49 9.70 16.67
N LYS A 34 18.81 9.84 17.81
CA LYS A 34 18.96 10.97 18.73
C LYS A 34 18.83 12.33 18.01
N GLY A 35 17.84 12.45 17.11
CA GLY A 35 17.56 13.67 16.34
C GLY A 35 18.46 13.89 15.11
N ILE A 36 19.35 12.95 14.77
CA ILE A 36 20.22 13.06 13.60
C ILE A 36 19.77 12.05 12.54
N ALA A 37 19.28 12.56 11.40
CA ALA A 37 18.85 11.76 10.27
C ALA A 37 19.97 11.58 9.22
N TYR A 38 20.20 10.34 8.79
CA TYR A 38 21.18 10.02 7.74
C TYR A 38 20.80 8.74 6.98
N SER A 39 21.37 8.53 5.79
CA SER A 39 21.17 7.28 5.05
C SER A 39 21.96 6.16 5.73
N VAL A 40 21.29 5.04 6.00
CA VAL A 40 21.88 3.92 6.75
C VAL A 40 22.53 2.89 5.82
N ALA A 41 23.59 2.23 6.30
CA ALA A 41 24.22 1.10 5.62
C ALA A 41 23.67 -0.25 6.14
N SER A 42 23.74 -1.31 5.35
CA SER A 42 23.46 -2.67 5.85
C SER A 42 24.45 -3.06 6.96
N ASN A 43 24.09 -4.06 7.75
CA ASN A 43 24.80 -4.51 8.95
C ASN A 43 24.92 -3.44 10.05
N THR A 44 24.05 -2.44 10.04
CA THR A 44 24.01 -1.43 11.10
C THR A 44 23.33 -2.00 12.35
N ALA A 45 24.03 -1.93 13.48
CA ALA A 45 23.49 -2.24 14.80
C ALA A 45 22.39 -1.24 15.21
N ILE A 46 21.23 -1.77 15.62
CA ILE A 46 20.06 -0.98 16.02
C ILE A 46 20.13 -0.66 17.52
N ARG A 47 19.57 0.49 17.90
CA ARG A 47 19.47 1.00 19.27
C ARG A 47 18.01 1.38 19.58
N ALA A 48 17.64 1.32 20.86
CA ALA A 48 16.36 1.85 21.30
C ALA A 48 16.25 3.36 20.96
N GLY A 49 15.08 3.76 20.46
CA GLY A 49 14.77 5.10 19.97
C GLY A 49 15.22 5.37 18.52
N ASP A 50 15.82 4.40 17.82
CA ASP A 50 16.10 4.56 16.39
C ASP A 50 14.81 4.56 15.58
N GLN A 51 14.66 5.55 14.70
CA GLN A 51 13.56 5.60 13.74
C GLN A 51 14.06 5.29 12.35
N PHE A 52 13.31 4.51 11.59
CA PHE A 52 13.64 4.17 10.20
C PHE A 52 12.57 4.66 9.26
N LYS A 53 13.00 5.18 8.10
CA LYS A 53 12.13 5.62 7.02
C LYS A 53 12.58 5.02 5.70
N THR A 54 11.73 4.22 5.08
CA THR A 54 11.90 3.77 3.69
C THR A 54 11.22 4.78 2.75
N LYS A 55 11.85 5.06 1.61
CA LYS A 55 11.27 5.90 0.55
C LYS A 55 10.51 5.04 -0.48
N ALA A 56 9.92 5.69 -1.49
CA ALA A 56 9.30 5.00 -2.61
C ALA A 56 10.28 3.98 -3.23
N GLY A 57 9.80 2.75 -3.45
CA GLY A 57 10.58 1.62 -3.96
C GLY A 57 11.67 1.07 -3.01
N ALA A 58 11.88 1.65 -1.83
CA ALA A 58 12.89 1.18 -0.88
C ALA A 58 12.34 0.07 0.03
N LYS A 59 13.19 -0.88 0.40
CA LYS A 59 12.87 -1.98 1.31
C LYS A 59 13.95 -2.10 2.38
N ALA A 60 13.59 -2.55 3.58
CA ALA A 60 14.53 -2.82 4.66
C ALA A 60 14.19 -4.15 5.34
N GLU A 61 15.21 -4.90 5.75
CA GLU A 61 15.10 -6.17 6.45
C GLU A 61 15.99 -6.14 7.69
N PHE A 62 15.40 -6.41 8.85
CA PHE A 62 16.06 -6.46 10.14
C PHE A 62 16.07 -7.91 10.63
N LEU A 63 17.23 -8.35 11.11
CA LEU A 63 17.37 -9.60 11.85
C LEU A 63 17.21 -9.27 13.34
N ILE A 64 16.28 -9.96 14.00
CA ILE A 64 15.97 -9.87 15.43
C ILE A 64 16.33 -11.22 16.07
N GLY A 65 17.22 -11.18 17.05
CA GLY A 65 17.90 -12.36 17.57
C GLY A 65 18.64 -13.09 16.45
N ASP A 66 18.49 -14.41 16.41
CA ASP A 66 19.17 -15.25 15.40
C ASP A 66 18.28 -15.63 14.21
N THR A 67 16.95 -15.50 14.35
CA THR A 67 16.02 -16.11 13.39
C THR A 67 14.82 -15.25 13.01
N SER A 68 14.42 -14.28 13.82
CA SER A 68 13.24 -13.47 13.52
C SER A 68 13.58 -12.39 12.51
N ILE A 69 12.71 -12.19 11.52
CA ILE A 69 12.94 -11.23 10.44
C ILE A 69 11.81 -10.21 10.46
N LEU A 70 12.16 -8.94 10.44
CA LEU A 70 11.22 -7.83 10.25
C LEU A 70 11.53 -7.15 8.92
N LYS A 71 10.54 -7.07 8.03
CA LYS A 71 10.66 -6.42 6.73
C LYS A 71 9.77 -5.19 6.67
N LEU A 72 10.28 -4.14 6.04
CA LEU A 72 9.55 -2.91 5.73
C LEU A 72 9.40 -2.77 4.23
N GLY A 73 8.17 -2.48 3.80
CA GLY A 73 7.86 -2.04 2.45
C GLY A 73 8.20 -0.57 2.21
N ALA A 74 7.91 -0.09 1.01
CA ALA A 74 8.14 1.30 0.63
C ALA A 74 7.28 2.28 1.45
N ASN A 75 7.79 3.49 1.67
CA ASN A 75 7.09 4.57 2.39
C ASN A 75 6.68 4.23 3.84
N SER A 76 7.45 3.36 4.49
CA SER A 76 7.22 2.93 5.86
C SER A 76 8.04 3.73 6.85
N ILE A 77 7.48 3.97 8.03
CA ILE A 77 8.11 4.65 9.16
C ILE A 77 7.91 3.79 10.41
N ILE A 78 9.02 3.38 11.03
CA ILE A 78 9.01 2.64 12.29
C ILE A 78 9.90 3.30 13.35
N GLU A 79 9.65 2.97 14.61
CA GLU A 79 10.56 3.23 15.73
C GLU A 79 10.84 1.95 16.51
N PHE A 80 12.12 1.69 16.80
CA PHE A 80 12.50 0.65 17.76
C PHE A 80 12.39 1.20 19.18
N VAL A 81 11.22 1.09 19.80
CA VAL A 81 10.91 1.64 21.13
C VAL A 81 11.77 0.98 22.21
N SER A 82 11.95 -0.34 22.12
CA SER A 82 12.80 -1.12 23.02
C SER A 82 13.50 -2.22 22.23
N ILE A 83 14.74 -2.55 22.60
CA ILE A 83 15.50 -3.67 22.02
C ILE A 83 16.24 -4.50 23.06
N ASP A 84 16.16 -4.16 24.36
CA ASP A 84 16.96 -4.84 25.38
C ASP A 84 16.29 -6.16 25.82
N SER A 85 15.42 -6.12 26.83
CA SER A 85 14.70 -7.32 27.32
C SER A 85 13.59 -7.80 26.39
N GLN A 86 12.97 -6.86 25.67
CA GLN A 86 11.96 -7.09 24.66
C GLN A 86 12.21 -6.17 23.47
N THR A 87 12.06 -6.70 22.26
CA THR A 87 12.07 -5.94 21.03
C THR A 87 10.66 -5.42 20.74
N ILE A 88 10.44 -4.14 20.94
CA ILE A 88 9.16 -3.48 20.68
C ILE A 88 9.37 -2.53 19.51
N VAL A 89 8.64 -2.75 18.42
CA VAL A 89 8.70 -1.92 17.21
C VAL A 89 7.36 -1.24 16.99
N GLU A 90 7.34 0.09 16.97
CA GLU A 90 6.14 0.83 16.62
C GLU A 90 6.10 1.10 15.12
N LEU A 91 5.02 0.66 14.46
CA LEU A 91 4.72 1.04 13.09
C LEU A 91 3.93 2.34 13.09
N LYS A 92 4.56 3.43 12.63
CA LYS A 92 3.94 4.75 12.57
C LYS A 92 3.24 5.00 11.23
N LYS A 93 3.79 4.48 10.13
CA LYS A 93 3.23 4.59 8.78
C LYS A 93 3.72 3.44 7.89
N GLY A 94 2.93 3.03 6.91
CA GLY A 94 3.29 2.08 5.87
C GLY A 94 3.01 0.63 6.28
N GLU A 95 3.91 -0.28 5.94
CA GLU A 95 3.72 -1.72 6.16
C GLU A 95 4.93 -2.37 6.84
N LEU A 96 4.64 -3.39 7.65
CA LEU A 96 5.62 -4.18 8.36
C LEU A 96 5.22 -5.65 8.31
N LEU A 97 6.13 -6.50 7.84
CA LEU A 97 6.02 -7.96 7.86
C LEU A 97 6.95 -8.50 8.95
N LEU A 98 6.40 -9.20 9.94
CA LEU A 98 7.17 -9.85 10.99
C LEU A 98 7.10 -11.37 10.83
N GLN A 99 8.26 -12.00 10.82
CA GLN A 99 8.43 -13.44 10.68
C GLN A 99 9.16 -13.99 11.90
N GLN A 100 8.56 -14.98 12.56
CA GLN A 100 9.11 -15.65 13.72
C GLN A 100 9.09 -17.17 13.47
N PRO A 101 10.14 -17.72 12.84
CA PRO A 101 10.20 -19.16 12.53
C PRO A 101 10.28 -20.07 13.76
N ARG A 102 10.59 -19.49 14.92
CA ARG A 102 10.67 -20.17 16.21
C ARG A 102 9.91 -19.34 17.25
N PRO A 103 9.39 -19.99 18.31
CA PRO A 103 8.81 -19.29 19.44
C PRO A 103 9.73 -18.18 19.97
N ASN A 104 9.32 -16.93 19.79
CA ASN A 104 10.01 -15.74 20.26
C ASN A 104 8.99 -14.76 20.84
N ALA A 105 8.62 -14.99 22.10
CA ALA A 105 7.66 -14.13 22.82
C ALA A 105 8.20 -12.73 23.15
N ASN A 106 9.45 -12.41 22.80
CA ASN A 106 10.11 -11.16 23.16
C ASN A 106 10.00 -10.09 22.06
N THR A 107 9.26 -10.33 20.98
CA THR A 107 9.03 -9.33 19.93
C THR A 107 7.55 -8.96 19.84
N SER A 108 7.26 -7.67 19.87
CA SER A 108 5.92 -7.14 19.66
C SER A 108 5.92 -5.95 18.70
N VAL A 109 4.80 -5.75 18.01
CA VAL A 109 4.57 -4.61 17.12
C VAL A 109 3.53 -3.71 17.77
N LYS A 110 3.85 -2.42 17.90
CA LYS A 110 2.89 -1.41 18.35
C LYS A 110 2.24 -0.72 17.16
N LEU A 111 0.95 -0.44 17.31
CA LEU A 111 0.16 0.38 16.39
C LEU A 111 -0.64 1.39 17.21
N GLY A 112 0.00 2.50 17.56
CA GLY A 112 -0.52 3.43 18.57
C GLY A 112 -0.63 2.77 19.94
N ALA A 113 -1.83 2.77 20.52
CA ALA A 113 -2.10 2.17 21.83
C ALA A 113 -2.18 0.63 21.80
N VAL A 114 -2.29 0.02 20.62
CA VAL A 114 -2.45 -1.43 20.48
C VAL A 114 -1.09 -2.11 20.38
N GLU A 115 -0.93 -3.23 21.09
CA GLU A 115 0.23 -4.10 21.03
C GLU A 115 -0.14 -5.45 20.39
N ILE A 116 0.61 -5.82 19.36
CA ILE A 116 0.42 -7.03 18.56
C ILE A 116 1.55 -7.99 18.91
N LYS A 117 1.18 -9.21 19.31
CA LYS A 117 2.11 -10.26 19.76
C LYS A 117 1.85 -11.55 19.01
N GLN A 118 2.92 -12.26 18.70
CA GLN A 118 2.87 -13.60 18.15
C GLN A 118 4.05 -14.38 18.71
N GLN A 119 3.83 -15.66 19.03
CA GLN A 119 4.91 -16.52 19.49
C GLN A 119 5.74 -17.03 18.30
N THR A 120 5.08 -17.58 17.29
CA THR A 120 5.68 -18.15 16.08
C THR A 120 4.73 -17.96 14.91
N GLY A 121 5.25 -17.89 13.68
CA GLY A 121 4.47 -17.67 12.47
C GLY A 121 4.88 -16.40 11.74
N SER A 122 3.97 -15.86 10.93
CA SER A 122 4.17 -14.62 10.18
C SER A 122 2.93 -13.75 10.26
N LEU A 123 3.14 -12.44 10.42
CA LEU A 123 2.07 -11.46 10.42
C LEU A 123 2.45 -10.25 9.59
N LEU A 124 1.44 -9.60 9.03
CA LEU A 124 1.58 -8.36 8.27
C LEU A 124 0.75 -7.27 8.95
N VAL A 125 1.35 -6.11 9.19
CA VAL A 125 0.69 -4.95 9.82
C VAL A 125 0.75 -3.78 8.86
N ASN A 126 -0.37 -3.12 8.65
CA ASN A 126 -0.47 -1.89 7.88
C ASN A 126 -0.90 -0.72 8.77
N ALA A 127 -0.27 0.43 8.55
CA ALA A 127 -0.57 1.70 9.20
C ALA A 127 -0.66 2.79 8.14
N TYR A 128 -1.82 2.92 7.51
CA TYR A 128 -2.15 4.06 6.66
C TYR A 128 -2.98 5.05 7.47
N GLU A 129 -2.99 6.32 7.06
CA GLU A 129 -3.49 7.45 7.89
C GLU A 129 -4.92 7.24 8.41
N SER A 130 -5.74 6.48 7.67
CA SER A 130 -7.11 6.12 8.03
C SER A 130 -7.36 4.65 8.31
N THR A 131 -6.43 3.76 7.91
CA THR A 131 -6.67 2.31 7.91
C THR A 131 -5.50 1.59 8.56
N LYS A 132 -5.83 0.83 9.61
CA LYS A 132 -4.90 0.01 10.36
C LYS A 132 -5.36 -1.43 10.27
N THR A 133 -4.51 -2.32 9.77
CA THR A 133 -4.85 -3.74 9.66
C THR A 133 -3.76 -4.63 10.21
N VAL A 134 -4.17 -5.75 10.78
CA VAL A 134 -3.30 -6.82 11.28
C VAL A 134 -3.75 -8.12 10.61
N MET A 135 -2.87 -8.75 9.86
CA MET A 135 -3.15 -9.97 9.10
C MET A 135 -2.32 -11.11 9.67
N ALA A 136 -2.98 -12.18 10.10
CA ALA A 136 -2.33 -13.39 10.59
C ALA A 136 -2.06 -14.32 9.40
N LEU A 137 -0.83 -14.27 8.86
CA LEU A 137 -0.45 -15.10 7.70
C LEU A 137 -0.14 -16.53 8.12
N SER A 138 0.36 -16.74 9.33
CA SER A 138 0.51 -18.06 9.94
C SER A 138 0.67 -17.96 11.45
N GLY A 139 0.29 -19.01 12.17
CA GLY A 139 0.27 -19.02 13.63
C GLY A 139 -0.93 -18.27 14.19
N THR A 140 -0.81 -17.83 15.45
CA THR A 140 -1.87 -17.10 16.17
C THR A 140 -1.33 -15.74 16.61
N VAL A 141 -2.06 -14.69 16.28
CA VAL A 141 -1.70 -13.31 16.58
C VAL A 141 -2.63 -12.77 17.67
N ALA A 142 -2.06 -12.32 18.78
CA ALA A 142 -2.79 -11.62 19.82
C ALA A 142 -2.72 -10.11 19.58
N ILE A 143 -3.87 -9.43 19.65
CA ILE A 143 -4.01 -7.99 19.56
C ILE A 143 -4.54 -7.52 20.90
N ALA A 144 -3.73 -6.78 21.66
CA ALA A 144 -4.07 -6.31 22.99
C ALA A 144 -4.06 -4.79 23.07
N ASP A 145 -5.07 -4.22 23.71
CA ASP A 145 -5.05 -2.86 24.24
C ASP A 145 -5.15 -2.89 25.79
N ASP A 146 -5.34 -1.73 26.42
CA ASP A 146 -5.41 -1.62 27.88
C ASP A 146 -6.61 -2.37 28.52
N LYS A 147 -7.59 -2.84 27.72
CA LYS A 147 -8.87 -3.38 28.21
C LYS A 147 -9.19 -4.78 27.66
N LEU A 148 -8.83 -5.06 26.41
CA LEU A 148 -9.25 -6.23 25.66
C LEU A 148 -8.07 -6.92 24.98
N THR A 149 -8.23 -8.22 24.79
CA THR A 149 -7.32 -9.02 23.96
C THR A 149 -8.15 -9.79 22.96
N HIS A 150 -7.87 -9.56 21.68
CA HIS A 150 -8.42 -10.30 20.55
C HIS A 150 -7.35 -11.28 20.04
N SER A 151 -7.79 -12.39 19.47
CA SER A 151 -6.91 -13.38 18.85
C SER A 151 -7.32 -13.56 17.41
N LEU A 152 -6.33 -13.55 16.51
CA LEU A 152 -6.48 -13.91 15.12
C LEU A 152 -5.86 -15.28 14.88
N ASN A 153 -6.59 -16.12 14.18
CA ASN A 153 -6.09 -17.36 13.60
C ASN A 153 -5.44 -17.08 12.24
N SER A 154 -4.59 -18.00 11.79
CA SER A 154 -4.04 -18.00 10.45
C SER A 154 -5.16 -17.88 9.39
N GLY A 155 -5.04 -16.91 8.48
CA GLY A 155 -6.06 -16.61 7.48
C GLY A 155 -7.06 -15.53 7.91
N GLU A 156 -6.92 -14.94 9.09
CA GLU A 156 -7.79 -13.85 9.54
C GLU A 156 -7.08 -12.48 9.44
N VAL A 157 -7.87 -11.45 9.18
CA VAL A 157 -7.47 -10.04 9.20
C VAL A 157 -8.33 -9.26 10.20
N ALA A 158 -7.69 -8.48 11.06
CA ALA A 158 -8.33 -7.49 11.90
C ALA A 158 -8.23 -6.09 11.28
N PHE A 159 -9.36 -5.41 11.17
CA PHE A 159 -9.46 -3.98 10.86
C PHE A 159 -9.61 -3.21 12.18
N LEU A 160 -8.67 -2.28 12.42
CA LEU A 160 -8.66 -1.45 13.62
C LEU A 160 -9.26 -0.08 13.26
N LEU A 161 -10.52 0.11 13.62
CA LEU A 161 -11.29 1.31 13.34
C LEU A 161 -11.12 2.29 14.51
N ASP A 162 -10.56 3.47 14.23
CA ASP A 162 -10.34 4.49 15.26
C ASP A 162 -11.68 5.14 15.65
N THR A 163 -12.06 4.99 16.92
CA THR A 163 -13.26 5.59 17.48
C THR A 163 -12.89 6.85 18.26
N GLN A 164 -13.82 7.83 18.34
CA GLN A 164 -13.57 9.08 19.06
C GLN A 164 -13.11 8.80 20.51
N GLY A 165 -11.87 9.16 20.83
CA GLY A 165 -11.26 8.90 22.14
C GLY A 165 -10.04 7.95 22.14
N HIS A 166 -9.44 7.67 20.99
CA HIS A 166 -8.25 6.79 20.85
C HIS A 166 -8.51 5.32 21.26
N GLN A 167 -9.74 4.84 21.06
CA GLN A 167 -10.09 3.44 21.24
C GLN A 167 -10.31 2.80 19.86
N TYR A 168 -9.93 1.54 19.70
CA TYR A 168 -10.17 0.81 18.45
C TYR A 168 -11.35 -0.12 18.59
N GLU A 169 -12.27 -0.06 17.63
CA GLU A 169 -13.18 -1.17 17.35
C GLU A 169 -12.47 -2.14 16.40
N ILE A 170 -12.52 -3.43 16.71
CA ILE A 170 -11.86 -4.47 15.93
C ILE A 170 -12.91 -5.28 15.19
N GLU A 171 -12.86 -5.23 13.87
CA GLU A 171 -13.63 -6.10 12.99
C GLU A 171 -12.71 -7.18 12.41
N ILE A 172 -13.11 -8.45 12.48
CA ILE A 172 -12.32 -9.58 11.99
C ILE A 172 -13.01 -10.17 10.75
N ARG A 173 -12.23 -10.40 9.68
CA ARG A 173 -12.67 -11.04 8.44
C ARG A 173 -11.67 -12.09 7.99
N GLU A 174 -12.07 -12.88 7.00
CA GLU A 174 -11.17 -13.78 6.28
C GLU A 174 -10.21 -12.96 5.38
N LEU A 175 -8.97 -13.43 5.27
CA LEU A 175 -7.95 -12.82 4.43
C LEU A 175 -8.07 -13.34 2.99
N GLU A 176 -8.47 -12.46 2.10
CA GLU A 176 -8.48 -12.70 0.65
C GLU A 176 -7.18 -12.19 0.02
N ALA A 177 -6.59 -12.96 -0.90
CA ALA A 177 -5.34 -12.60 -1.57
C ALA A 177 -5.47 -11.31 -2.40
N GLU A 178 -6.67 -11.04 -2.89
CA GLU A 178 -7.09 -9.88 -3.67
C GLU A 178 -6.96 -8.58 -2.88
N THR A 179 -7.03 -8.65 -1.54
CA THR A 179 -6.88 -7.47 -0.66
C THR A 179 -5.43 -7.06 -0.46
N LEU A 180 -4.47 -7.95 -0.77
CA LEU A 180 -3.05 -7.70 -0.60
C LEU A 180 -2.48 -6.89 -1.76
N SER A 181 -1.64 -5.92 -1.43
CA SER A 181 -0.95 -5.11 -2.44
C SER A 181 0.08 -5.93 -3.23
N ASN A 182 0.45 -5.45 -4.42
CA ASN A 182 1.45 -6.14 -5.25
C ASN A 182 2.80 -6.33 -4.53
N ASP A 183 3.21 -5.36 -3.69
CA ASP A 183 4.44 -5.48 -2.89
C ASP A 183 4.34 -6.55 -1.81
N GLN A 184 3.15 -6.75 -1.24
CA GLN A 184 2.87 -7.77 -0.23
C GLN A 184 2.84 -9.16 -0.87
N LEU A 185 2.12 -9.32 -1.99
CA LEU A 185 2.11 -10.58 -2.76
C LEU A 185 3.52 -11.00 -3.17
N GLN A 186 4.35 -10.07 -3.65
CA GLN A 186 5.76 -10.36 -3.96
C GLN A 186 6.56 -10.80 -2.72
N GLN A 187 6.34 -10.19 -1.57
CA GLN A 187 6.98 -10.60 -0.33
C GLN A 187 6.56 -12.02 0.06
N LEU A 188 5.26 -12.34 -0.05
CA LEU A 188 4.71 -13.65 0.29
C LEU A 188 5.17 -14.77 -0.67
N LEU A 189 5.35 -14.50 -1.95
CA LEU A 189 5.92 -15.48 -2.90
C LEU A 189 7.33 -15.94 -2.53
N VAL A 190 8.10 -15.07 -1.86
CA VAL A 190 9.43 -15.43 -1.34
C VAL A 190 9.31 -16.25 -0.04
N LEU A 191 8.18 -16.17 0.67
CA LEU A 191 7.92 -16.91 1.90
C LEU A 191 7.32 -18.30 1.69
N SER A 192 6.47 -18.44 0.66
CA SER A 192 5.67 -19.64 0.42
C SER A 192 6.49 -20.89 0.14
N ASP A 193 7.77 -20.73 -0.26
CA ASP A 193 8.64 -21.87 -0.56
C ASP A 193 9.18 -22.57 0.71
N ASP A 194 9.23 -21.89 1.87
CA ASP A 194 9.82 -22.41 3.13
C ASP A 194 8.92 -22.23 4.38
N SER A 195 7.76 -21.56 4.29
CA SER A 195 6.88 -21.31 5.46
C SER A 195 5.41 -21.51 5.12
N SER A 196 4.69 -22.27 5.97
CA SER A 196 3.26 -22.54 5.85
C SER A 196 2.45 -21.27 6.14
N THR A 197 2.25 -20.41 5.15
CA THR A 197 1.29 -19.31 5.19
C THR A 197 -0.14 -19.81 4.89
N CYS A 198 -1.14 -19.01 5.23
CA CYS A 198 -2.55 -19.28 4.92
C CYS A 198 -2.86 -19.20 3.42
N LEU A 199 -2.03 -18.50 2.65
CA LEU A 199 -2.13 -18.40 1.19
C LEU A 199 -1.10 -19.32 0.53
N THR A 200 -1.56 -20.06 -0.48
CA THR A 200 -0.75 -20.90 -1.36
C THR A 200 -0.01 -20.07 -2.41
N LYS A 201 1.01 -20.66 -3.02
CA LYS A 201 1.77 -20.02 -4.10
C LYS A 201 0.90 -19.82 -5.33
N GLU A 202 0.03 -20.79 -5.61
CA GLU A 202 -0.89 -20.81 -6.72
C GLU A 202 -1.91 -19.65 -6.62
N GLU A 203 -2.57 -19.48 -5.48
CA GLU A 203 -3.49 -18.37 -5.22
C GLU A 203 -2.81 -17.01 -5.43
N ILE A 204 -1.60 -16.83 -4.89
CA ILE A 204 -0.85 -15.58 -5.06
C ILE A 204 -0.48 -15.34 -6.54
N GLN A 205 -0.07 -16.38 -7.26
CA GLN A 205 0.32 -16.27 -8.67
C GLN A 205 -0.87 -15.95 -9.57
N GLU A 206 -2.05 -16.47 -9.26
CA GLU A 206 -3.30 -16.17 -9.96
C GLU A 206 -3.63 -14.67 -9.88
N VAL A 207 -3.66 -14.12 -8.67
CA VAL A 207 -3.91 -12.68 -8.44
C VAL A 207 -2.88 -11.82 -9.17
N VAL A 208 -1.59 -12.15 -9.05
CA VAL A 208 -0.51 -11.40 -9.74
C VAL A 208 -0.66 -11.44 -11.26
N SER A 209 -1.04 -12.59 -11.81
CA SER A 209 -1.21 -12.78 -13.26
C SER A 209 -2.37 -11.96 -13.78
N LYS A 210 -3.53 -11.99 -13.11
CA LYS A 210 -4.72 -11.20 -13.45
C LYS A 210 -4.40 -9.69 -13.47
N ARG A 211 -3.78 -9.18 -12.41
CA ARG A 211 -3.39 -7.76 -12.31
C ARG A 211 -2.39 -7.35 -13.39
N THR A 212 -1.46 -8.22 -13.74
CA THR A 212 -0.47 -7.94 -14.79
C THR A 212 -1.15 -7.80 -16.15
N GLN A 213 -2.09 -8.69 -16.48
CA GLN A 213 -2.86 -8.61 -17.72
C GLN A 213 -3.68 -7.32 -17.81
N GLU A 214 -4.37 -6.94 -16.73
CA GLU A 214 -5.14 -5.70 -16.65
C GLU A 214 -4.25 -4.46 -16.91
N VAL A 215 -3.10 -4.39 -16.22
CA VAL A 215 -2.13 -3.30 -16.38
C VAL A 215 -1.59 -3.23 -17.81
N ASP A 216 -1.29 -4.38 -18.42
CA ASP A 216 -0.78 -4.44 -19.79
C ASP A 216 -1.83 -3.99 -20.82
N LEU A 217 -3.11 -4.32 -20.60
CA LEU A 217 -4.22 -3.85 -21.43
C LEU A 217 -4.36 -2.33 -21.33
N ALA A 218 -4.43 -1.79 -20.11
CA ALA A 218 -4.54 -0.34 -19.88
C ALA A 218 -3.37 0.46 -20.50
N ARG A 219 -2.16 -0.11 -20.51
CA ARG A 219 -0.98 0.50 -21.16
C ARG A 219 -1.02 0.45 -22.69
N LYS A 220 -1.56 -0.63 -23.28
CA LYS A 220 -1.65 -0.80 -24.75
C LYS A 220 -2.64 0.16 -25.40
N VAL A 221 -3.64 0.66 -24.67
CA VAL A 221 -4.68 1.56 -25.20
C VAL A 221 -4.20 3.02 -25.38
N SER A 222 -2.99 3.38 -24.95
CA SER A 222 -2.38 4.68 -25.28
C SER A 222 -1.65 4.63 -26.64
N PRO A 223 -2.13 5.31 -27.71
CA PRO A 223 -1.84 6.74 -27.86
C PRO A 223 -2.84 7.54 -28.74
N THR A 224 -3.69 8.41 -28.19
CA THR A 224 -4.27 9.54 -28.96
C THR A 224 -4.98 10.53 -28.04
N ASN A 225 -4.30 11.63 -27.68
CA ASN A 225 -4.79 12.99 -27.90
C ASN A 225 -3.77 13.98 -27.34
N ASN A 226 -3.07 14.66 -28.25
CA ASN A 226 -2.51 15.97 -27.96
C ASN A 226 -3.70 16.91 -27.69
N VAL A 227 -4.19 16.92 -26.45
CA VAL A 227 -4.97 18.06 -25.97
C VAL A 227 -3.98 19.22 -25.97
N LYS A 228 -4.16 20.14 -26.93
CA LYS A 228 -3.40 21.37 -27.03
C LYS A 228 -3.53 22.09 -25.68
N PHE A 229 -2.45 22.09 -24.92
CA PHE A 229 -2.24 23.04 -23.84
C PHE A 229 -2.23 24.43 -24.50
N SER A 230 -3.32 25.18 -24.40
CA SER A 230 -3.33 26.59 -24.74
C SER A 230 -2.59 27.33 -23.63
N SER A 231 -1.27 27.43 -23.77
CA SER A 231 -0.46 28.34 -22.98
C SER A 231 -0.58 29.75 -23.58
N GLU A 232 -1.48 30.56 -23.04
CA GLU A 232 -1.37 32.01 -23.18
C GLU A 232 -0.52 32.55 -22.03
N THR A 233 0.74 32.83 -22.31
CA THR A 233 1.43 34.11 -22.04
C THR A 233 2.90 33.93 -22.43
N GLY A 234 3.34 34.74 -23.39
CA GLY A 234 4.67 34.64 -23.96
C GLY A 234 5.73 35.21 -23.05
N GLU A 235 6.86 34.51 -22.97
CA GLU A 235 8.17 35.13 -22.84
C GLU A 235 9.25 34.26 -23.50
N SER A 236 10.24 34.97 -24.05
CA SER A 236 11.17 34.55 -25.09
C SER A 236 12.14 33.43 -24.68
N LEU A 237 12.42 32.54 -25.62
CA LEU A 237 13.33 31.39 -25.51
C LEU A 237 14.82 31.79 -25.47
N THR A 238 15.59 31.09 -24.62
CA THR A 238 16.98 30.71 -24.90
C THR A 238 17.14 29.19 -24.69
N PRO A 239 17.90 28.46 -25.54
CA PRO A 239 17.87 27.00 -25.58
C PRO A 239 18.94 26.31 -24.72
N ALA A 240 18.65 25.05 -24.39
CA ALA A 240 19.51 23.97 -23.85
C ALA A 240 19.42 23.69 -22.34
N GLN A 241 18.45 22.86 -21.96
CA GLN A 241 18.65 21.77 -20.99
C GLN A 241 17.79 20.56 -21.41
N GLU A 242 18.43 19.58 -22.04
CA GLU A 242 17.88 18.23 -22.16
C GLU A 242 17.90 17.54 -20.79
N GLY A 243 16.78 16.93 -20.40
CA GLY A 243 16.80 15.75 -19.52
C GLY A 243 16.16 15.86 -18.13
N VAL A 244 14.91 16.33 -18.01
CA VAL A 244 14.03 15.86 -16.91
C VAL A 244 12.86 15.14 -17.55
N ILE A 245 12.96 13.82 -17.68
CA ILE A 245 11.79 12.98 -17.98
C ILE A 245 10.86 13.13 -16.77
N GLY A 246 9.74 13.85 -16.94
CA GLY A 246 8.74 13.98 -15.88
C GLY A 246 8.20 12.62 -15.47
N ALA A 247 7.76 12.48 -14.22
CA ALA A 247 7.01 11.28 -13.83
C ALA A 247 5.64 11.29 -14.54
N TYR A 248 5.12 10.10 -14.85
CA TYR A 248 3.82 9.93 -15.47
C TYR A 248 3.04 8.80 -14.81
N CYS A 249 1.72 8.82 -14.92
CA CYS A 249 0.84 7.69 -14.65
C CYS A 249 -0.13 7.53 -15.81
N THR A 250 -0.85 6.41 -15.83
CA THR A 250 -1.98 6.17 -16.72
C THR A 250 -3.27 6.23 -15.91
N LEU A 251 -4.31 6.85 -16.44
CA LEU A 251 -5.65 6.87 -15.85
C LEU A 251 -6.70 6.39 -16.86
N GLU A 252 -7.61 5.55 -16.41
CA GLU A 252 -8.83 5.13 -17.13
C GLU A 252 -10.04 5.22 -16.19
N ILE A 253 -11.24 5.49 -16.73
CA ILE A 253 -12.50 5.51 -15.99
C ILE A 253 -13.50 4.63 -16.73
N ARG A 254 -14.05 3.63 -16.03
CA ARG A 254 -14.96 2.64 -16.61
C ARG A 254 -16.19 2.38 -15.74
N CYS A 255 -17.28 1.93 -16.35
CA CYS A 255 -18.53 1.55 -15.70
C CYS A 255 -19.08 0.23 -16.27
N ASP A 256 -18.20 -0.73 -16.55
CA ASP A 256 -18.55 -2.01 -17.20
C ASP A 256 -19.63 -2.77 -16.43
N SER A 257 -19.56 -2.80 -15.10
CA SER A 257 -20.52 -3.53 -14.25
C SER A 257 -21.97 -3.10 -14.47
N ILE A 258 -22.22 -1.88 -14.94
CA ILE A 258 -23.57 -1.40 -15.26
C ILE A 258 -24.11 -2.10 -16.52
N LEU A 259 -23.25 -2.47 -17.48
CA LEU A 259 -23.66 -3.13 -18.71
C LEU A 259 -24.26 -4.50 -18.47
N ASP A 260 -23.76 -5.20 -17.45
CA ASP A 260 -24.25 -6.52 -17.03
C ASP A 260 -25.37 -6.44 -15.99
N ASN A 261 -25.65 -5.23 -15.47
CA ASN A 261 -26.65 -4.96 -14.43
C ASN A 261 -27.61 -3.82 -14.82
N LYS A 262 -27.94 -3.68 -16.11
CA LYS A 262 -28.74 -2.55 -16.61
C LYS A 262 -30.11 -2.44 -15.97
N GLU A 263 -30.67 -3.56 -15.50
CA GLU A 263 -31.94 -3.62 -14.79
C GLU A 263 -31.91 -2.96 -13.40
N LYS A 264 -30.73 -2.86 -12.78
CA LYS A 264 -30.54 -2.16 -11.49
C LYS A 264 -30.39 -0.65 -11.68
N LEU A 265 -29.96 -0.21 -12.87
CA LEU A 265 -29.69 1.19 -13.17
C LEU A 265 -30.97 2.02 -13.14
N LYS A 266 -30.92 3.17 -12.46
CA LYS A 266 -31.99 4.17 -12.53
C LYS A 266 -32.21 4.63 -13.99
N PRO A 267 -33.44 4.57 -14.54
CA PRO A 267 -33.69 4.83 -15.96
C PRO A 267 -33.16 6.17 -16.49
N GLU A 268 -33.17 7.23 -15.68
CA GLU A 268 -32.67 8.55 -16.06
C GLU A 268 -31.15 8.62 -16.29
N LYS A 269 -30.41 7.58 -15.86
CA LYS A 269 -28.96 7.50 -15.94
C LYS A 269 -28.45 6.81 -17.20
N GLU A 270 -29.30 6.08 -17.91
CA GLU A 270 -28.93 5.27 -19.09
C GLU A 270 -28.12 6.05 -20.12
N LYS A 271 -28.50 7.31 -20.37
CA LYS A 271 -27.80 8.21 -21.32
C LYS A 271 -26.35 8.56 -20.95
N TYR A 272 -25.91 8.27 -19.72
CA TYR A 272 -24.56 8.54 -19.24
C TYR A 272 -23.68 7.28 -19.24
N VAL A 273 -24.22 6.13 -19.64
CA VAL A 273 -23.49 4.86 -19.72
C VAL A 273 -23.05 4.65 -21.18
N PRO A 274 -21.74 4.71 -21.48
CA PRO A 274 -21.23 4.37 -22.80
C PRO A 274 -21.48 2.90 -23.12
N ASP A 275 -21.72 2.56 -24.40
CA ASP A 275 -22.00 1.18 -24.83
C ASP A 275 -20.85 0.21 -24.53
N ASP A 276 -19.61 0.71 -24.47
CA ASP A 276 -18.40 -0.06 -24.16
C ASP A 276 -17.94 0.10 -22.71
N GLY A 277 -18.72 0.79 -21.88
CA GLY A 277 -18.42 1.04 -20.47
C GLY A 277 -17.28 2.04 -20.24
N ILE A 278 -16.66 2.61 -21.28
CA ILE A 278 -15.49 3.47 -21.15
C ILE A 278 -15.93 4.93 -21.03
N VAL A 279 -15.97 5.45 -19.79
CA VAL A 279 -16.26 6.87 -19.51
C VAL A 279 -15.08 7.76 -19.92
N LEU A 280 -13.85 7.31 -19.64
CA LEU A 280 -12.62 7.95 -20.09
C LEU A 280 -11.62 6.87 -20.48
N SER A 281 -11.24 6.85 -21.76
CA SER A 281 -10.22 5.93 -22.25
C SER A 281 -8.86 6.21 -21.60
N SER A 282 -7.99 5.19 -21.59
CA SER A 282 -6.65 5.28 -20.99
C SER A 282 -5.86 6.50 -21.49
N GLN A 283 -5.51 7.39 -20.56
CA GLN A 283 -4.71 8.59 -20.82
C GLN A 283 -3.42 8.59 -20.00
N LYS A 284 -2.32 8.95 -20.65
CA LYS A 284 -1.04 9.20 -19.98
C LYS A 284 -1.01 10.62 -19.44
N LEU A 285 -0.94 10.75 -18.12
CA LEU A 285 -0.96 12.03 -17.41
C LEU A 285 0.39 12.29 -16.77
N ARG A 286 0.85 13.55 -16.83
CA ARG A 286 2.04 13.99 -16.09
C ARG A 286 1.73 13.93 -14.60
N LEU A 287 2.61 13.31 -13.84
CA LEU A 287 2.51 13.13 -12.41
C LEU A 287 3.43 14.13 -11.71
N GLU A 288 2.85 15.00 -10.89
CA GLU A 288 3.58 15.92 -10.04
C GLU A 288 3.90 15.27 -8.68
N PRO A 289 4.97 15.71 -7.98
CA PRO A 289 5.34 15.13 -6.71
C PRO A 289 4.20 15.15 -5.70
N SER A 290 3.91 13.99 -5.12
CA SER A 290 2.87 13.78 -4.10
C SER A 290 1.42 13.71 -4.61
N GLU A 291 1.18 13.78 -5.92
CA GLU A 291 -0.15 13.57 -6.48
C GLU A 291 -0.66 12.14 -6.18
N THR A 292 -1.93 12.06 -5.85
CA THR A 292 -2.65 10.83 -5.48
C THR A 292 -3.58 10.35 -6.61
N ALA A 293 -4.20 9.18 -6.46
CA ALA A 293 -5.21 8.70 -7.40
C ALA A 293 -6.38 9.69 -7.56
N PHE A 294 -6.76 10.36 -6.47
CA PHE A 294 -7.78 11.40 -6.48
C PHE A 294 -7.34 12.65 -7.25
N ASP A 295 -6.12 13.13 -7.05
CA ASP A 295 -5.61 14.33 -7.74
C ASP A 295 -5.56 14.13 -9.26
N VAL A 296 -5.11 12.94 -9.67
CA VAL A 296 -5.05 12.55 -11.08
C VAL A 296 -6.46 12.40 -11.67
N LEU A 297 -7.42 11.82 -10.94
CA LEU A 297 -8.82 11.77 -11.36
C LEU A 297 -9.38 13.18 -11.60
N LYS A 298 -9.23 14.07 -10.61
CA LYS A 298 -9.74 15.44 -10.67
C LYS A 298 -9.18 16.19 -11.87
N LYS A 299 -7.87 16.06 -12.11
CA LYS A 299 -7.18 16.65 -13.27
C LYS A 299 -7.72 16.12 -14.60
N ALA A 300 -7.92 14.80 -14.70
CA ALA A 300 -8.42 14.18 -15.92
C ALA A 300 -9.88 14.56 -16.21
N CYS A 301 -10.76 14.49 -15.22
CA CYS A 301 -12.16 14.88 -15.36
C CYS A 301 -12.30 16.35 -15.76
N SER A 302 -11.54 17.24 -15.11
CA SER A 302 -11.52 18.67 -15.46
C SER A 302 -11.04 18.92 -16.89
N THR A 303 -10.09 18.11 -17.40
CA THR A 303 -9.56 18.25 -18.76
C THR A 303 -10.51 17.70 -19.80
N ALA A 304 -11.18 16.58 -19.50
CA ALA A 304 -12.12 15.92 -20.39
C ALA A 304 -13.54 16.52 -20.36
N GLY A 305 -13.83 17.45 -19.43
CA GLY A 305 -15.18 17.98 -19.23
C GLY A 305 -16.13 16.95 -18.60
N ILE A 306 -15.59 15.97 -17.89
CA ILE A 306 -16.37 14.94 -17.18
C ILE A 306 -16.75 15.49 -15.81
N GLN A 307 -18.03 15.37 -15.49
CA GLN A 307 -18.56 15.79 -14.20
C GLN A 307 -18.02 14.88 -13.08
N LEU A 308 -17.69 15.48 -11.93
CA LEU A 308 -17.10 14.80 -10.79
C LEU A 308 -17.63 15.41 -9.49
N GLU A 309 -18.22 14.60 -8.61
CA GLU A 309 -18.60 15.00 -7.24
C GLU A 309 -17.85 14.17 -6.21
N TYR A 310 -17.45 14.84 -5.14
CA TYR A 310 -16.71 14.26 -4.04
C TYR A 310 -16.91 15.09 -2.79
N SER A 311 -16.79 14.45 -1.63
CA SER A 311 -16.79 15.10 -0.33
C SER A 311 -15.61 14.65 0.51
N TRP A 312 -15.23 15.48 1.46
CA TRP A 312 -14.24 15.11 2.45
C TRP A 312 -14.90 14.23 3.52
N THR A 313 -14.33 13.05 3.78
CA THR A 313 -14.84 12.12 4.77
C THR A 313 -13.89 12.06 5.97
N PRO A 314 -14.19 12.76 7.08
CA PRO A 314 -13.27 12.88 8.23
C PRO A 314 -12.84 11.54 8.83
N ILE A 315 -13.75 10.55 8.88
CA ILE A 315 -13.46 9.23 9.45
C ILE A 315 -12.41 8.47 8.63
N TYR A 316 -12.34 8.71 7.32
CA TYR A 316 -11.36 8.08 6.42
C TYR A 316 -10.21 9.01 6.04
N ASN A 317 -10.15 10.22 6.61
CA ASN A 317 -9.15 11.25 6.28
C ASN A 317 -8.84 11.33 4.77
N SER A 318 -9.87 11.20 3.95
CA SER A 318 -9.76 11.07 2.50
C SER A 318 -10.98 11.66 1.81
N TYR A 319 -10.82 12.04 0.55
CA TYR A 319 -11.95 12.32 -0.33
C TYR A 319 -12.68 11.03 -0.72
N TYR A 320 -14.00 11.05 -0.57
CA TYR A 320 -14.92 10.06 -1.10
C TYR A 320 -15.49 10.56 -2.43
N VAL A 321 -15.49 9.70 -3.46
CA VAL A 321 -16.00 10.05 -4.80
C VAL A 321 -17.44 9.57 -4.90
N GLU A 322 -18.36 10.53 -4.89
CA GLU A 322 -19.80 10.28 -4.88
C GLU A 322 -20.33 9.98 -6.29
N GLY A 323 -19.73 10.60 -7.31
CA GLY A 323 -20.15 10.41 -8.69
C GLY A 323 -19.13 10.87 -9.72
N ILE A 324 -19.11 10.17 -10.85
CA ILE A 324 -18.32 10.49 -12.05
C ILE A 324 -19.25 10.36 -13.25
N ASN A 325 -19.22 11.33 -14.17
CA ASN A 325 -20.05 11.34 -15.37
C ASN A 325 -21.56 11.21 -15.07
N HIS A 326 -22.04 11.85 -14.01
CA HIS A 326 -23.42 11.76 -13.53
C HIS A 326 -23.91 10.36 -13.11
N LEU A 327 -23.02 9.38 -13.01
CA LEU A 327 -23.28 8.09 -12.37
C LEU A 327 -22.82 8.20 -10.92
N TYR A 328 -23.72 7.95 -9.97
CA TYR A 328 -23.49 8.16 -8.55
C TYR A 328 -23.55 6.85 -7.79
N GLU A 329 -23.02 6.86 -6.56
CA GLU A 329 -23.39 5.86 -5.58
C GLU A 329 -24.93 5.68 -5.53
N PHE A 330 -25.34 4.42 -5.35
CA PHE A 330 -26.74 4.02 -5.29
C PHE A 330 -27.54 4.12 -6.59
N ASP A 331 -26.93 4.42 -7.74
CA ASP A 331 -27.62 4.42 -9.04
C ASP A 331 -27.92 3.01 -9.57
N CYS A 332 -27.22 1.98 -9.08
CA CYS A 332 -27.48 0.55 -9.36
C CYS A 332 -27.81 -0.27 -8.10
N GLY A 333 -28.35 0.37 -7.04
CA GLY A 333 -28.69 -0.28 -5.77
C GLY A 333 -27.76 0.10 -4.62
N PHE A 334 -28.10 -0.27 -3.38
CA PHE A 334 -27.48 0.30 -2.17
C PHE A 334 -25.98 -0.03 -1.98
N GLU A 335 -25.43 -1.00 -2.72
CA GLU A 335 -23.99 -1.35 -2.69
C GLU A 335 -23.21 -0.75 -3.87
N SER A 336 -23.91 -0.06 -4.78
CA SER A 336 -23.28 0.50 -5.97
C SER A 336 -22.56 1.82 -5.72
N GLY A 337 -21.41 2.02 -6.39
CA GLY A 337 -20.59 3.21 -6.23
C GLY A 337 -19.26 3.17 -6.98
N TRP A 338 -18.46 4.23 -6.81
CA TRP A 338 -17.14 4.35 -7.44
C TRP A 338 -16.02 3.84 -6.54
N THR A 339 -15.15 3.01 -7.12
CA THR A 339 -13.90 2.57 -6.49
C THR A 339 -12.74 2.71 -7.46
N TYR A 340 -11.52 2.45 -7.00
CA TYR A 340 -10.32 2.60 -7.81
C TYR A 340 -9.33 1.46 -7.59
N LYS A 341 -8.56 1.17 -8.65
CA LYS A 341 -7.43 0.26 -8.64
C LYS A 341 -6.14 1.04 -8.89
N VAL A 342 -5.05 0.60 -8.27
CA VAL A 342 -3.68 1.01 -8.62
C VAL A 342 -2.88 -0.23 -8.99
N ASN A 343 -2.45 -0.31 -10.23
CA ASN A 343 -1.76 -1.46 -10.81
C ASN A 343 -2.56 -2.78 -10.62
N GLY A 344 -3.87 -2.72 -10.89
CA GLY A 344 -4.81 -3.84 -10.78
C GLY A 344 -5.24 -4.22 -9.35
N TRP A 345 -4.67 -3.58 -8.31
CA TRP A 345 -5.03 -3.82 -6.92
C TRP A 345 -6.04 -2.78 -6.41
N PHE A 346 -7.10 -3.22 -5.73
CA PHE A 346 -8.02 -2.36 -4.99
C PHE A 346 -7.41 -1.94 -3.65
N PRO A 347 -7.00 -0.67 -3.47
CA PRO A 347 -6.37 -0.27 -2.22
C PRO A 347 -7.35 -0.23 -1.06
N ASN A 348 -6.92 -0.71 0.10
CA ASN A 348 -7.70 -0.66 1.35
C ASN A 348 -7.60 0.69 2.10
N TYR A 349 -7.26 1.76 1.38
CA TYR A 349 -7.14 3.11 1.89
C TYR A 349 -7.74 4.11 0.89
N GLY A 350 -8.09 5.29 1.38
CA GLY A 350 -8.72 6.32 0.56
C GLY A 350 -7.86 6.85 -0.59
N SER A 351 -8.49 7.22 -1.70
CA SER A 351 -7.84 7.62 -2.96
C SER A 351 -6.93 8.86 -2.86
N SER A 352 -7.02 9.63 -1.78
CA SER A 352 -6.18 10.80 -1.52
C SER A 352 -5.09 10.57 -0.45
N VAL A 353 -4.84 9.33 -0.04
CA VAL A 353 -3.92 9.02 1.09
C VAL A 353 -2.49 8.71 0.62
N LYS A 354 -2.32 8.05 -0.54
CA LYS A 354 -1.00 7.61 -1.04
C LYS A 354 -0.66 8.29 -2.36
N ALA A 355 0.54 8.86 -2.41
CA ALA A 355 1.11 9.38 -3.64
C ALA A 355 1.39 8.24 -4.63
N LEU A 356 1.05 8.48 -5.89
CA LEU A 356 1.36 7.58 -7.00
C LEU A 356 2.86 7.62 -7.30
N GLN A 357 3.32 6.56 -7.97
CA GLN A 357 4.67 6.41 -8.46
C GLN A 357 4.70 6.52 -9.99
N ASN A 358 5.87 6.88 -10.52
CA ASN A 358 6.06 6.92 -11.96
C ASN A 358 5.78 5.55 -12.58
N GLY A 359 4.90 5.51 -13.58
CA GLY A 359 4.47 4.31 -14.29
C GLY A 359 3.25 3.61 -13.72
N ASP A 360 2.67 4.12 -12.61
CA ASP A 360 1.45 3.58 -12.04
C ASP A 360 0.28 3.66 -13.04
N VAL A 361 -0.56 2.63 -13.02
CA VAL A 361 -1.81 2.57 -13.77
C VAL A 361 -2.97 2.68 -12.78
N VAL A 362 -3.81 3.68 -12.94
CA VAL A 362 -4.98 3.94 -12.11
C VAL A 362 -6.24 3.69 -12.94
N VAL A 363 -7.15 2.88 -12.42
CA VAL A 363 -8.44 2.61 -13.06
C VAL A 363 -9.54 2.93 -12.06
N TRP A 364 -10.43 3.85 -12.40
CA TRP A 364 -11.66 4.08 -11.64
C TRP A 364 -12.77 3.22 -12.23
N VAL A 365 -13.45 2.46 -11.39
CA VAL A 365 -14.52 1.55 -11.81
C VAL A 365 -15.78 1.83 -11.01
N TYR A 366 -16.91 1.82 -11.70
CA TYR A 366 -18.22 1.74 -11.06
C TYR A 366 -18.49 0.28 -10.72
N THR A 367 -18.94 0.00 -9.50
CA THR A 367 -19.38 -1.34 -9.07
C THR A 367 -20.87 -1.34 -8.77
N CYS A 368 -21.56 -2.44 -9.10
CA CYS A 368 -22.98 -2.63 -8.77
C CYS A 368 -23.20 -3.43 -7.48
N ASP A 369 -22.24 -4.27 -7.08
CA ASP A 369 -22.35 -5.26 -5.99
C ASP A 369 -21.23 -5.10 -4.93
N GLY A 370 -20.63 -3.90 -4.84
CA GLY A 370 -19.61 -3.56 -3.84
C GLY A 370 -18.18 -4.05 -4.15
N ILE A 371 -17.23 -3.68 -3.27
CA ILE A 371 -15.81 -4.04 -3.41
C ILE A 371 -15.64 -5.55 -3.13
N GLY A 372 -15.69 -6.37 -4.18
CA GLY A 372 -15.49 -7.83 -4.12
C GLY A 372 -16.30 -8.60 -5.17
N GLY A 373 -17.52 -8.16 -5.48
CA GLY A 373 -18.40 -8.83 -6.47
C GLY A 373 -17.85 -8.80 -7.91
N ASP A 374 -17.21 -7.69 -8.29
CA ASP A 374 -16.63 -7.52 -9.63
C ASP A 374 -15.15 -7.98 -9.71
N SER A 375 -14.66 -8.68 -8.69
CA SER A 375 -13.31 -9.26 -8.71
C SER A 375 -13.25 -10.62 -9.42
N ASP A 376 -14.40 -11.16 -9.83
CA ASP A 376 -14.55 -12.47 -10.47
C ASP A 376 -14.51 -12.45 -12.01
N ASP A 377 -14.43 -11.27 -12.66
CA ASP A 377 -14.38 -11.15 -14.13
C ASP A 377 -12.97 -11.18 -14.75
#